data_AF-A0A7V9VWJ8-F1
#
_entry.id   AF-A0A7V9VWJ8-F1
#
_cell.length_a   1.000
_cell.length_b   1.000
_cell.length_c   1.000
_cell.angle_alpha   90.00
_cell.angle_beta   90.00
_cell.angle_gamma   90.00
#
_symmetry.space_group_name_H-M   'P 1'
#
loop_
_entity.id
_entity.type
_entity.pdbx_description
1 polymer ?
#
loop_
_entity_poly.entity_id
_entity_poly.type
_entity_poly.pdbx_seq_one_letter_code
_entity_poly.pdbx_strand_id
1 'polypeptide(L)'
;FRYSVLCQDETPFTSEAEVFAFAKSADVSDLVIEYGSLSTLTGIFDVCTRWDLPASSSIENEPVISGAPTLIVTGAYDPITPTSYGDVAMATLPNATLVESGIAGHDPLSTSGDCGVNVMHSFLINPAAVLDTTCLTDVRPDFSPE
;
A
#
# COMPACT_ATOMS: atom_id res chain seq x y z
N PHE A 1 14.94 10.25 -4.10
CA PHE A 1 14.49 9.30 -3.07
C PHE A 1 13.61 8.19 -3.65
N ARG A 2 12.52 8.47 -4.38
CA ARG A 2 11.68 7.39 -4.96
C ARG A 2 12.42 6.40 -5.86
N TYR A 3 13.19 6.90 -6.84
CA TYR A 3 13.85 6.01 -7.80
C TYR A 3 14.98 5.15 -7.21
N SER A 4 15.65 5.58 -6.13
CA SER A 4 16.71 4.74 -5.53
C SER A 4 16.12 3.46 -4.93
N VAL A 5 14.96 3.57 -4.24
CA VAL A 5 14.24 2.40 -3.71
C VAL A 5 13.73 1.53 -4.85
N LEU A 6 13.03 2.10 -5.83
CA LEU A 6 12.52 1.31 -6.97
C LEU A 6 13.62 0.54 -7.73
N CYS A 7 14.80 1.14 -7.88
CA CYS A 7 15.88 0.52 -8.64
C CYS A 7 16.69 -0.52 -7.85
N GLN A 8 16.73 -0.44 -6.53
CA GLN A 8 17.49 -1.38 -5.71
C GLN A 8 16.61 -2.43 -5.02
N ASP A 9 15.36 -2.08 -4.71
CA ASP A 9 14.48 -2.84 -3.81
C ASP A 9 13.24 -3.40 -4.50
N GLU A 10 12.93 -2.99 -5.74
CA GLU A 10 11.73 -3.45 -6.46
C GLU A 10 12.11 -4.13 -7.80
N THR A 11 12.65 -3.35 -8.75
CA THR A 11 12.97 -3.85 -10.10
C THR A 11 13.98 -4.99 -10.16
N PRO A 12 14.88 -5.21 -9.18
CA PRO A 12 15.72 -6.42 -9.17
C PRO A 12 14.97 -7.71 -8.77
N PHE A 13 13.80 -7.60 -8.13
CA PHE A 13 13.03 -8.73 -7.63
C PHE A 13 11.76 -9.02 -8.44
N THR A 14 11.56 -8.29 -9.53
CA THR A 14 10.50 -8.54 -10.51
C THR A 14 10.98 -8.17 -11.91
N SER A 15 10.15 -8.36 -12.92
CA SER A 15 10.42 -7.97 -14.29
C SER A 15 9.22 -7.24 -14.89
N GLU A 16 9.48 -6.43 -15.90
CA GLU A 16 8.43 -5.75 -16.64
C GLU A 16 7.40 -6.77 -17.15
N ALA A 17 7.85 -7.87 -17.75
CA ALA A 17 6.97 -8.92 -18.23
C ALA A 17 6.05 -9.51 -17.14
N GLU A 18 6.55 -9.71 -15.92
CA GLU A 18 5.76 -10.22 -14.79
C GLU A 18 4.70 -9.20 -14.34
N VAL A 19 5.06 -7.92 -14.23
CA VAL A 19 4.13 -6.85 -13.86
C VAL A 19 2.97 -6.75 -14.87
N PHE A 20 3.28 -6.81 -16.17
CA PHE A 20 2.26 -6.81 -17.22
C PHE A 20 1.38 -8.07 -17.21
N ALA A 21 1.98 -9.24 -17.00
CA ALA A 21 1.23 -10.49 -16.89
C ALA A 21 0.26 -10.45 -15.69
N PHE A 22 0.72 -9.93 -14.55
CA PHE A 22 -0.11 -9.74 -13.37
C PHE A 22 -1.27 -8.76 -13.65
N ALA A 23 -0.99 -7.58 -14.21
CA ALA A 23 -2.02 -6.59 -14.52
C ALA A 23 -3.11 -7.16 -15.44
N LYS A 24 -2.72 -7.92 -16.46
CA LYS A 24 -3.66 -8.61 -17.35
C LYS A 24 -4.47 -9.69 -16.64
N SER A 25 -3.86 -10.45 -15.73
CA SER A 25 -4.57 -11.46 -14.95
C SER A 25 -5.60 -10.86 -13.97
N ALA A 26 -5.38 -9.60 -13.58
CA ALA A 26 -6.27 -8.82 -12.73
C ALA A 26 -7.35 -8.05 -13.51
N ASP A 27 -7.53 -8.33 -14.80
CA ASP A 27 -8.52 -7.70 -15.69
C ASP A 27 -8.38 -6.16 -15.78
N VAL A 28 -7.16 -5.65 -15.60
CA VAL A 28 -6.87 -4.22 -15.82
C VAL A 28 -6.98 -3.96 -17.32
N SER A 29 -7.78 -2.95 -17.71
CA SER A 29 -8.01 -2.64 -19.12
C SER A 29 -6.70 -2.29 -19.86
N ASP A 30 -6.61 -2.70 -21.12
CA ASP A 30 -5.46 -2.40 -21.98
C ASP A 30 -5.19 -0.88 -22.08
N LEU A 31 -6.24 -0.04 -22.01
CA LEU A 31 -6.09 1.42 -22.00
C LEU A 31 -5.42 1.94 -20.72
N VAL A 32 -5.76 1.37 -19.55
CA VAL A 32 -5.13 1.75 -18.27
C VAL A 32 -3.70 1.25 -18.20
N ILE A 33 -3.46 0.04 -18.72
CA ILE A 33 -2.14 -0.53 -18.95
C ILE A 33 -1.35 0.47 -19.82
N GLU A 34 -1.74 0.69 -21.08
CA GLU A 34 -1.03 1.51 -22.07
C GLU A 34 -0.85 2.99 -21.67
N TYR A 35 -1.87 3.64 -21.11
CA TYR A 35 -1.88 5.10 -20.90
C TYR A 35 -1.81 5.56 -19.43
N GLY A 36 -2.25 4.74 -18.48
CA GLY A 36 -2.47 5.16 -17.09
C GLY A 36 -1.32 4.86 -16.13
N SER A 37 -0.65 3.71 -16.30
CA SER A 37 0.36 3.22 -15.35
C SER A 37 1.70 2.88 -16.01
N LEU A 38 1.70 2.45 -17.27
CA LEU A 38 2.91 1.99 -17.94
C LEU A 38 3.90 3.07 -18.35
N SER A 39 3.46 4.27 -18.69
CA SER A 39 4.39 5.41 -18.85
C SER A 39 5.19 5.67 -17.56
N THR A 40 4.68 5.23 -16.41
CA THR A 40 5.38 5.22 -15.13
C THR A 40 6.15 3.91 -14.89
N LEU A 41 5.58 2.74 -15.20
CA LEU A 41 6.21 1.42 -14.96
C LEU A 41 7.31 1.06 -15.98
N THR A 42 7.05 1.14 -17.29
CA THR A 42 8.12 0.98 -18.30
C THR A 42 9.19 2.03 -18.07
N GLY A 43 8.78 3.27 -17.76
CA GLY A 43 9.67 4.34 -17.36
C GLY A 43 10.54 4.01 -16.14
N ILE A 44 10.03 3.27 -15.16
CA ILE A 44 10.82 2.83 -13.99
C ILE A 44 11.89 1.81 -14.42
N PHE A 45 11.54 0.75 -15.15
CA PHE A 45 12.53 -0.23 -15.61
C PHE A 45 13.58 0.42 -16.52
N ASP A 46 13.17 1.35 -17.39
CA ASP A 46 14.04 2.13 -18.26
C ASP A 46 15.00 3.05 -17.48
N VAL A 47 14.50 3.71 -16.43
CA VAL A 47 15.32 4.56 -15.56
C VAL A 47 16.29 3.70 -14.77
N CYS A 48 15.84 2.59 -14.20
CA CYS A 48 16.66 1.71 -13.36
C CYS A 48 17.76 1.01 -14.16
N THR A 49 17.46 0.56 -15.38
CA THR A 49 18.46 0.00 -16.30
C THR A 49 19.55 1.01 -16.64
N ARG A 50 19.19 2.30 -16.81
CA ARG A 50 20.17 3.36 -17.11
C ARG A 50 20.95 3.81 -15.88
N TRP A 51 20.34 3.77 -14.71
CA TRP A 51 21.01 4.15 -13.47
C TRP A 51 21.96 3.07 -12.95
N ASP A 52 21.64 1.80 -13.21
CA ASP A 52 22.52 0.64 -12.94
C ASP A 52 23.00 0.59 -11.48
N LEU A 53 22.07 0.81 -10.55
CA LEU A 53 22.34 0.65 -9.11
C LEU A 53 22.40 -0.84 -8.76
N PRO A 54 23.28 -1.25 -7.84
CA PRO A 54 23.30 -2.63 -7.37
C PRO A 54 21.99 -2.94 -6.64
N ALA A 55 21.46 -4.14 -6.87
CA ALA A 55 20.35 -4.65 -6.10
C ALA A 55 20.66 -4.66 -4.60
N SER A 56 19.66 -4.35 -3.80
CA SER A 56 19.73 -4.54 -2.36
C SER A 56 19.79 -6.02 -1.99
N SER A 57 20.05 -6.28 -0.71
CA SER A 57 20.00 -7.64 -0.18
C SER A 57 18.62 -8.26 -0.43
N SER A 58 18.55 -9.55 -0.74
CA SER A 58 17.27 -10.24 -0.97
C SER A 58 16.33 -10.20 0.23
N ILE A 59 16.85 -9.91 1.43
CA ILE A 59 16.04 -9.70 2.64
C ILE A 59 15.05 -8.53 2.50
N GLU A 60 15.33 -7.55 1.63
CA GLU A 60 14.40 -6.42 1.40
C GLU A 60 13.11 -6.86 0.69
N ASN A 61 13.12 -8.03 0.03
CA ASN A 61 11.94 -8.61 -0.63
C ASN A 61 11.29 -9.73 0.21
N GLU A 62 11.77 -9.99 1.42
CA GLU A 62 11.18 -10.99 2.31
C GLU A 62 10.10 -10.38 3.21
N PRO A 63 9.00 -11.10 3.48
CA PRO A 63 7.97 -10.63 4.40
C PRO A 63 8.53 -10.38 5.81
N VAL A 64 8.13 -9.26 6.42
CA VAL A 64 8.43 -9.00 7.83
C VAL A 64 7.64 -9.95 8.72
N ILE A 65 8.34 -10.70 9.58
CA ILE A 65 7.74 -11.59 10.58
C ILE A 65 7.92 -10.96 11.96
N SER A 66 6.82 -10.66 12.64
CA SER A 66 6.87 -10.02 13.96
C SER A 66 5.68 -10.36 14.84
N GLY A 67 5.94 -10.66 16.11
CA GLY A 67 4.89 -10.77 17.14
C GLY A 67 4.53 -9.44 17.81
N ALA A 68 5.09 -8.32 17.37
CA ALA A 68 4.75 -7.01 17.92
C ALA A 68 3.29 -6.65 17.57
N PRO A 69 2.53 -6.03 18.50
CA PRO A 69 1.29 -5.37 18.14
C PRO A 69 1.51 -4.42 16.96
N THR A 70 0.65 -4.50 15.95
CA THR A 70 0.78 -3.71 14.72
C THR A 70 -0.57 -3.12 14.34
N LEU A 71 -0.60 -1.83 13.98
CA LEU A 71 -1.77 -1.20 13.39
C LEU A 71 -1.50 -0.98 11.90
N ILE A 72 -2.37 -1.53 11.06
CA ILE A 72 -2.36 -1.32 9.61
C ILE A 72 -3.61 -0.51 9.28
N VAL A 73 -3.44 0.68 8.72
CA VAL A 73 -4.56 1.53 8.26
C VAL A 73 -4.46 1.70 6.76
N THR A 74 -5.53 1.34 6.05
CA THR A 74 -5.63 1.42 4.59
C THR A 74 -6.79 2.33 4.19
N GLY A 75 -6.79 2.78 2.94
CA GLY A 75 -7.92 3.53 2.36
C GLY A 75 -8.68 2.67 1.37
N ALA A 76 -10.02 2.68 1.45
CA ALA A 76 -10.89 1.93 0.53
C ALA A 76 -10.72 2.33 -0.95
N TYR A 77 -10.11 3.49 -1.21
CA TYR A 77 -9.86 4.02 -2.54
C TYR A 77 -8.37 4.17 -2.87
N ASP A 78 -7.47 3.51 -2.13
CA ASP A 78 -6.03 3.56 -2.39
C ASP A 78 -5.62 2.75 -3.63
N PRO A 79 -5.13 3.38 -4.72
CA PRO A 79 -4.69 2.67 -5.91
C PRO A 79 -3.21 2.25 -5.88
N ILE A 80 -2.45 2.63 -4.84
CA ILE A 80 -1.01 2.42 -4.72
C ILE A 80 -0.73 1.28 -3.72
N THR A 81 -1.34 1.33 -2.54
CA THR A 81 -1.20 0.31 -1.48
C THR A 81 -2.57 -0.16 -1.00
N PRO A 82 -3.33 -0.90 -1.85
CA PRO A 82 -4.70 -1.28 -1.54
C PRO A 82 -4.80 -2.18 -0.30
N THR A 83 -6.00 -2.27 0.29
CA THR A 83 -6.26 -3.08 1.49
C THR A 83 -5.82 -4.53 1.37
N SER A 84 -5.86 -5.11 0.15
CA SER A 84 -5.36 -6.47 -0.11
C SER A 84 -3.88 -6.65 0.22
N TYR A 85 -3.06 -5.60 0.22
CA TYR A 85 -1.67 -5.67 0.66
C TYR A 85 -1.59 -5.81 2.19
N GLY A 86 -2.50 -5.13 2.90
CA GLY A 86 -2.68 -5.31 4.35
C GLY A 86 -3.10 -6.73 4.70
N ASP A 87 -4.03 -7.33 3.94
CA ASP A 87 -4.43 -8.73 4.12
C ASP A 87 -3.24 -9.70 3.99
N VAL A 88 -2.37 -9.47 3.00
CA VAL A 88 -1.13 -10.25 2.83
C VAL A 88 -0.18 -10.05 4.01
N ALA A 89 0.01 -8.82 4.48
CA ALA A 89 0.89 -8.51 5.61
C ALA A 89 0.42 -9.17 6.92
N MET A 90 -0.89 -9.32 7.13
CA MET A 90 -1.42 -9.99 8.32
C MET A 90 -0.97 -11.46 8.46
N ALA A 91 -0.60 -12.12 7.35
CA ALA A 91 -0.16 -13.52 7.39
C ALA A 91 1.11 -13.73 8.24
N THR A 92 1.97 -12.72 8.35
CA THR A 92 3.23 -12.75 9.12
C THR A 92 3.23 -11.84 10.35
N LEU A 93 2.11 -11.15 10.60
CA LEU A 93 1.90 -10.23 11.71
C LEU A 93 0.68 -10.68 12.55
N PRO A 94 0.81 -11.76 13.35
CA PRO A 94 -0.31 -12.40 14.04
C PRO A 94 -1.04 -11.52 15.08
N ASN A 95 -0.43 -10.41 15.49
CA ASN A 95 -0.99 -9.43 16.42
C ASN A 95 -1.35 -8.10 15.72
N ALA A 96 -1.53 -8.12 14.39
CA ALA A 96 -1.94 -6.96 13.63
C ALA A 96 -3.45 -6.70 13.74
N THR A 97 -3.82 -5.42 13.74
CA THR A 97 -5.19 -4.95 13.50
C THR A 97 -5.21 -4.19 12.17
N LEU A 98 -6.01 -4.66 11.22
CA LEU A 98 -6.24 -3.99 9.93
C LEU A 98 -7.53 -3.18 10.01
N VAL A 99 -7.44 -1.90 9.64
CA VAL A 99 -8.56 -0.95 9.61
C VAL A 99 -8.60 -0.26 8.26
N GLU A 100 -9.66 -0.51 7.49
CA GLU A 100 -9.90 0.20 6.24
C GLU A 100 -10.76 1.45 6.49
N SER A 101 -10.23 2.61 6.10
CA SER A 101 -11.00 3.86 6.09
C SER A 101 -11.90 3.91 4.86
N GLY A 102 -13.21 4.04 5.09
CA GLY A 102 -14.22 4.05 4.04
C GLY A 102 -14.28 5.34 3.21
N ILE A 103 -13.42 6.33 3.49
CA ILE A 103 -13.36 7.62 2.77
C ILE A 103 -11.99 7.93 2.18
N ALA A 104 -10.96 7.18 2.55
CA ALA A 104 -9.58 7.54 2.24
C ALA A 104 -9.02 6.84 1.00
N GLY A 105 -8.01 7.48 0.40
CA GLY A 105 -7.08 6.88 -0.56
C GLY A 105 -5.73 6.56 0.11
N HIS A 106 -4.63 6.94 -0.55
CA HIS A 106 -3.26 6.53 -0.20
C HIS A 106 -2.68 7.03 1.14
N ASP A 107 -3.30 8.03 1.77
CA ASP A 107 -2.84 8.55 3.07
C ASP A 107 -3.98 8.52 4.10
N PRO A 108 -4.42 7.32 4.54
CA PRO A 108 -5.68 7.16 5.25
C PRO A 108 -5.67 7.75 6.66
N LEU A 109 -4.50 7.88 7.29
CA LEU A 109 -4.40 8.50 8.61
C LEU A 109 -4.65 10.01 8.54
N SER A 110 -4.07 10.71 7.55
CA SER A 110 -4.24 12.17 7.43
C SER A 110 -5.56 12.56 6.77
N THR A 111 -6.01 11.78 5.78
CA THR A 111 -7.22 12.08 5.00
C THR A 111 -8.51 11.69 5.70
N SER A 112 -8.44 10.96 6.82
CA SER A 112 -9.60 10.66 7.67
C SER A 112 -9.80 11.67 8.82
N GLY A 113 -9.17 12.85 8.73
CA GLY A 113 -9.28 13.92 9.72
C GLY A 113 -8.87 13.51 11.13
N ASP A 114 -9.55 14.07 12.14
CA ASP A 114 -9.26 13.77 13.56
C ASP A 114 -9.39 12.28 13.89
N CYS A 115 -10.25 11.55 13.17
CA CYS A 115 -10.46 10.14 13.41
C CYS A 115 -9.18 9.32 13.18
N GLY A 116 -8.51 9.50 12.03
CA GLY A 116 -7.28 8.76 11.72
C GLY A 116 -6.17 9.03 12.74
N VAL A 117 -6.00 10.30 13.12
CA VAL A 117 -5.04 10.73 14.15
C VAL A 117 -5.36 10.10 15.52
N ASN A 118 -6.64 10.09 15.92
CA ASN A 118 -7.06 9.53 17.21
C ASN A 118 -6.89 8.02 17.29
N VAL A 119 -7.15 7.29 16.19
CA VAL A 119 -6.92 5.83 16.11
C VAL A 119 -5.43 5.52 16.27
N MET A 120 -4.56 6.22 15.52
CA MET A 120 -3.11 6.07 15.64
C MET A 120 -2.63 6.39 17.06
N HIS A 121 -3.08 7.51 17.63
CA HIS A 121 -2.69 7.92 18.98
C HIS A 121 -3.13 6.90 20.04
N SER A 122 -4.35 6.38 19.95
CA SER A 122 -4.87 5.38 20.89
C SER A 122 -4.06 4.08 20.84
N PHE A 123 -3.68 3.65 19.64
CA PHE A 123 -2.80 2.50 19.45
C PHE A 123 -1.41 2.73 20.06
N LEU A 124 -0.80 3.89 19.85
CA LEU A 124 0.51 4.21 20.43
C LEU A 124 0.50 4.25 21.96
N ILE A 125 -0.61 4.67 22.58
CA ILE A 125 -0.76 4.70 24.04
C ILE A 125 -0.96 3.30 24.62
N ASN A 126 -1.80 2.47 24.00
CA ASN A 126 -2.04 1.11 24.44
C ASN A 126 -2.30 0.18 23.25
N PRO A 127 -1.24 -0.43 22.68
CA PRO A 127 -1.36 -1.22 21.46
C PRO A 127 -2.03 -2.58 21.67
N ALA A 128 -2.29 -2.97 22.93
CA ALA A 128 -3.03 -4.18 23.28
C ALA A 128 -4.52 -3.93 23.55
N ALA A 129 -4.96 -2.66 23.58
CA ALA A 129 -6.38 -2.33 23.76
C ALA A 129 -7.18 -2.60 22.48
N VAL A 130 -8.48 -2.86 22.66
CA VAL A 130 -9.45 -2.79 21.57
C VAL A 130 -9.57 -1.33 21.15
N LEU A 131 -9.28 -1.04 19.88
CA LEU A 131 -9.40 0.30 19.31
C LEU A 131 -10.85 0.58 18.91
N ASP A 132 -11.34 1.78 19.16
CA ASP A 132 -12.55 2.28 18.52
C ASP A 132 -12.18 2.83 17.13
N THR A 133 -12.59 2.11 16.09
CA THR A 133 -12.30 2.43 14.68
C THR A 133 -13.55 2.82 13.91
N THR A 134 -14.69 2.96 14.57
CA THR A 134 -16.00 3.16 13.94
C THR A 134 -16.03 4.42 13.05
N CYS A 135 -15.33 5.48 13.46
CA CYS A 135 -15.24 6.71 12.67
C CYS A 135 -14.43 6.55 11.37
N LEU A 136 -13.64 5.48 11.21
CA LEU A 136 -12.97 5.13 9.94
C LEU A 136 -13.85 4.18 9.11
N THR A 137 -14.54 3.24 9.74
CA THR A 137 -15.25 2.17 9.03
C THR A 137 -16.67 2.54 8.61
N ASP A 138 -17.34 3.42 9.36
CA ASP A 138 -18.76 3.74 9.19
C ASP A 138 -18.99 5.03 8.38
N VAL A 139 -17.94 5.52 7.72
CA VAL A 139 -17.96 6.72 6.87
C VAL A 139 -17.88 6.34 5.40
N ARG A 140 -18.56 7.09 4.53
CA ARG A 140 -18.49 6.95 3.07
C ARG A 140 -18.43 8.34 2.43
N PRO A 141 -17.80 8.48 1.26
CA PRO A 141 -17.80 9.77 0.58
C PRO A 141 -19.22 10.12 0.16
N ASP A 142 -19.62 11.37 0.41
CA ASP A 142 -20.86 11.91 -0.12
C ASP A 142 -20.61 12.46 -1.53
N PHE A 143 -21.24 11.86 -2.53
CA PHE A 143 -21.18 12.29 -3.92
C PHE A 143 -22.50 12.93 -4.38
N SER A 144 -23.40 13.25 -3.45
CA SER A 144 -24.63 13.96 -3.80
C SER A 144 -24.30 15.39 -4.28
N PRO A 145 -24.99 15.88 -5.33
CA PRO A 145 -24.85 17.27 -5.73
C PRO A 145 -25.40 18.19 -4.64
N GLU A 146 -24.75 19.35 -4.43
CA GLU A 146 -25.23 20.41 -3.53
C GLU A 146 -26.63 20.94 -3.89
#